data_AF-A0A3M1TLF2-F1
#
_entry.id   AF-A0A3M1TLF2-F1
#
_cell.length_a   1.000
_cell.length_b   1.000
_cell.length_c   1.000
_cell.angle_alpha   90.00
_cell.angle_beta   90.00
_cell.angle_gamma   90.00
#
_symmetry.space_group_name_H-M   'P 1'
#
loop_
_entity.id
_entity.type
_entity.pdbx_description
1 polymer ?
#
loop_
_entity_poly.entity_id
_entity_poly.type
_entity_poly.pdbx_seq_one_letter_code
_entity_poly.pdbx_strand_id
1 'polypeptide(L)'
;MAGDAICKPTCAAASDCPPFYTCSAGVCEPGSVAGENIGGACRSAEACGALGYCRGEAESGWAGGYCTSPCTQDADCGAGAHCGSTVTYQNPDGTTTQLGWCLKSCAGGGCRPGYACWDWDGQGRTECAPRADGPGAVGSACTSIEQCSGGASGTCLVDGQSFPGGYCSAGCDAGCPPDSHCIDVYGEAVCVQSCTTPCREAEGYVCTDRDLDGQTECWPSATGAGQPGDPCQRLADCSGDTFGYCRRQLDNPYDSGLCMIECTDDPTRCPPGTACLPIEEPPIFGTREAWWCLKLCQSDDECPGDYVCIGSRVWPREITACWQ
;
A
#
# COMPACT_ATOMS: atom_id res chain seq x y z
N MET A 1 2.08 -9.93 -25.65
CA MET A 1 2.49 -9.37 -24.35
C MET A 1 2.30 -10.48 -23.35
N ALA A 2 3.38 -11.17 -23.00
CA ALA A 2 3.36 -12.19 -21.96
C ALA A 2 3.51 -11.42 -20.65
N GLY A 3 2.44 -11.36 -19.85
CA GLY A 3 2.56 -10.85 -18.49
C GLY A 3 3.48 -11.78 -17.71
N ASP A 4 4.40 -11.21 -16.95
CA ASP A 4 5.30 -11.99 -16.11
C ASP A 4 4.47 -12.84 -15.15
N ALA A 5 4.60 -14.15 -15.32
CA ALA A 5 4.00 -15.13 -14.45
C ALA A 5 4.60 -14.97 -13.06
N ILE A 6 3.77 -14.73 -12.04
CA ILE A 6 4.09 -15.25 -10.71
C ILE A 6 3.93 -16.77 -10.81
N CYS A 7 4.92 -17.45 -11.41
CA CYS A 7 5.03 -18.89 -11.38
C CYS A 7 5.01 -19.30 -9.91
N LYS A 8 4.11 -20.20 -9.50
CA LYS A 8 4.31 -20.92 -8.24
C LYS A 8 5.70 -21.55 -8.34
N PRO A 9 6.69 -21.10 -7.54
CA PRO A 9 8.05 -21.55 -7.74
C PRO A 9 8.06 -23.07 -7.51
N THR A 10 8.62 -23.80 -8.48
CA THR A 10 8.96 -25.19 -8.25
C THR A 10 10.05 -25.22 -7.19
N CYS A 11 9.95 -26.16 -6.26
CA CYS A 11 10.87 -26.25 -5.13
C CYS A 11 11.44 -27.65 -5.00
N ALA A 12 12.69 -27.74 -4.55
CA ALA A 12 13.31 -28.99 -4.11
C ALA A 12 13.35 -29.06 -2.57
N ALA A 13 13.36 -27.91 -1.90
CA ALA A 13 13.33 -27.75 -0.45
C ALA A 13 12.49 -26.54 -0.03
N ALA A 14 12.14 -26.46 1.26
CA ALA A 14 11.38 -25.34 1.81
C ALA A 14 12.10 -23.98 1.65
N SER A 15 13.43 -23.96 1.60
CA SER A 15 14.23 -22.75 1.34
C SER A 15 14.07 -22.18 -0.06
N ASP A 16 13.55 -22.98 -1.00
CA ASP A 16 13.31 -22.55 -2.39
C ASP A 16 11.97 -21.83 -2.54
N CYS A 17 11.16 -21.87 -1.49
CA CYS A 17 9.86 -21.25 -1.46
C CYS A 17 9.94 -19.81 -0.93
N PRO A 18 9.08 -18.91 -1.44
CA PRO A 18 8.86 -17.61 -0.82
C PRO A 18 8.53 -17.79 0.68
N PRO A 19 8.79 -16.78 1.50
CA PRO A 19 8.36 -16.78 2.89
C PRO A 19 6.90 -17.26 3.02
N PHE A 20 6.63 -18.09 4.04
CA PHE A 20 5.30 -18.64 4.39
C PHE A 20 4.78 -19.78 3.49
N TYR A 21 5.57 -20.23 2.52
CA TYR A 21 5.27 -21.43 1.74
C TYR A 21 6.13 -22.61 2.20
N THR A 22 5.58 -23.81 2.09
CA THR A 22 6.29 -25.08 2.29
C THR A 22 6.39 -25.81 0.96
N CYS A 23 7.53 -26.48 0.73
CA CYS A 23 7.69 -27.28 -0.47
C CYS A 23 6.92 -28.60 -0.32
N SER A 24 5.85 -28.75 -1.08
CA SER A 24 4.97 -29.91 -1.07
C SER A 24 4.82 -30.43 -2.51
N ALA A 25 5.20 -31.70 -2.72
CA ALA A 25 5.18 -32.35 -4.04
C ALA A 25 5.89 -31.56 -5.17
N GLY A 26 6.95 -30.81 -4.84
CA GLY A 26 7.74 -30.03 -5.80
C GLY A 26 7.15 -28.65 -6.13
N VAL A 27 6.11 -28.23 -5.41
CA VAL A 27 5.45 -26.93 -5.56
C VAL A 27 5.42 -26.23 -4.21
N CYS A 28 5.66 -24.92 -4.19
CA CYS A 28 5.44 -24.12 -3.00
C CYS A 28 3.93 -24.00 -2.72
N GLU A 29 3.50 -24.62 -1.63
CA GLU A 29 2.12 -24.55 -1.11
C GLU A 29 2.10 -23.70 0.17
N PRO A 30 1.05 -22.91 0.42
CA PRO A 30 0.93 -22.17 1.68
C PRO A 30 1.10 -23.13 2.85
N GLY A 31 2.00 -22.80 3.79
CA GLY A 31 2.16 -23.62 4.98
C GLY A 31 0.90 -23.51 5.84
N SER A 32 0.25 -24.63 6.17
CA SER A 32 -0.85 -24.60 7.15
C SER A 32 -0.28 -24.34 8.55
N VAL A 33 -0.66 -23.22 9.15
CA VAL A 33 -0.39 -22.98 10.57
C VAL A 33 -1.58 -23.52 11.33
N ALA A 34 -1.36 -24.56 12.12
CA ALA A 34 -2.20 -24.81 13.29
C ALA A 34 -1.92 -23.68 14.31
N GLY A 35 -2.42 -22.47 14.03
CA GLY A 35 -1.96 -21.24 14.67
C GLY A 35 -2.69 -20.96 15.98
N GLU A 36 -2.08 -21.28 17.11
CA GLU A 36 -2.54 -20.85 18.44
C GLU A 36 -2.49 -19.31 18.63
N ASN A 37 -1.90 -18.56 17.68
CA ASN A 37 -1.67 -17.12 17.78
C ASN A 37 -2.34 -16.26 16.68
N ILE A 38 -3.23 -16.78 15.82
CA ILE A 38 -3.94 -15.93 14.84
C ILE A 38 -4.71 -14.82 15.58
N GLY A 39 -4.53 -13.57 15.12
CA GLY A 39 -5.02 -12.36 15.78
C GLY A 39 -4.25 -11.90 17.02
N GLY A 40 -3.18 -12.61 17.39
CA GLY A 40 -2.20 -12.18 18.39
C GLY A 40 -1.40 -10.96 17.95
N ALA A 41 -0.87 -10.21 18.93
CA ALA A 41 0.01 -9.07 18.68
C ALA A 41 1.40 -9.55 18.24
N CYS A 42 2.08 -8.79 17.39
CA CYS A 42 3.39 -9.15 16.89
C CYS A 42 4.23 -7.93 16.49
N ARG A 43 5.55 -8.13 16.46
CA ARG A 43 6.51 -7.14 15.93
C ARG A 43 7.42 -7.73 14.86
N SER A 44 7.33 -9.04 14.63
CA SER A 44 8.11 -9.78 13.64
C SER A 44 7.38 -11.08 13.32
N ALA A 45 7.72 -11.69 12.18
CA ALA A 45 7.12 -12.95 11.74
C ALA A 45 7.34 -14.09 12.77
N GLU A 46 8.50 -14.13 13.43
CA GLU A 46 8.83 -15.17 14.42
C GLU A 46 7.86 -15.16 15.62
N ALA A 47 7.31 -13.99 15.98
CA ALA A 47 6.31 -13.88 17.04
C ALA A 47 4.99 -14.61 16.69
N CYS A 48 4.74 -14.85 15.41
CA CYS A 48 3.55 -15.53 14.90
C CYS A 48 3.74 -17.04 14.69
N GLY A 49 4.93 -17.57 15.00
CA GLY A 49 5.28 -18.98 14.83
C GLY A 49 5.89 -19.29 13.47
N ALA A 50 6.25 -20.57 13.25
CA ALA A 50 7.09 -21.00 12.13
C ALA A 50 6.55 -20.66 10.72
N LEU A 51 5.25 -20.41 10.59
CA LEU A 51 4.56 -20.12 9.32
C LEU A 51 3.65 -18.88 9.42
N GLY A 52 3.79 -18.10 10.50
CA GLY A 52 2.98 -16.91 10.74
C GLY A 52 3.62 -15.68 10.08
N TYR A 53 2.79 -14.84 9.49
CA TYR A 53 3.16 -13.50 9.04
C TYR A 53 2.69 -12.49 10.08
N CYS A 54 3.58 -11.55 10.42
CA CYS A 54 3.20 -10.41 11.24
C CYS A 54 2.85 -9.24 10.32
N ARG A 55 1.55 -8.92 10.25
CA ARG A 55 1.11 -7.68 9.62
C ARG A 55 1.46 -6.51 10.54
N GLY A 56 2.59 -5.85 10.30
CA GLY A 56 3.14 -4.84 11.19
C GLY A 56 2.33 -3.54 11.22
N GLU A 57 2.40 -2.82 12.34
CA GLU A 57 1.69 -1.54 12.53
C GLU A 57 2.14 -0.48 11.51
N ALA A 58 3.44 -0.43 11.19
CA ALA A 58 3.99 0.52 10.21
C ALA A 58 3.48 0.28 8.77
N GLU A 59 3.16 -0.97 8.43
CA GLU A 59 2.71 -1.36 7.09
C GLU A 59 1.19 -1.27 6.94
N SER A 60 0.45 -1.51 8.03
CA SER A 60 -1.01 -1.72 7.96
C SER A 60 -1.84 -0.76 8.79
N GLY A 61 -1.24 -0.02 9.74
CA GLY A 61 -1.96 0.74 10.75
C GLY A 61 -2.61 -0.11 11.85
N TRP A 62 -2.43 -1.44 11.83
CA TRP A 62 -3.00 -2.36 12.83
C TRP A 62 -2.17 -2.31 14.10
N ALA A 63 -2.67 -1.64 15.14
CA ALA A 63 -1.88 -1.37 16.35
C ALA A 63 -1.36 -2.65 17.02
N GLY A 64 -0.07 -2.63 17.33
CA GLY A 64 0.63 -3.77 17.93
C GLY A 64 0.81 -4.98 17.01
N GLY A 65 0.55 -4.83 15.70
CA GLY A 65 0.72 -5.84 14.65
C GLY A 65 -0.24 -7.03 14.75
N TYR A 66 -0.49 -7.74 13.67
CA TYR A 66 -1.45 -8.85 13.65
C TYR A 66 -0.86 -10.13 13.08
N CYS A 67 -0.81 -11.18 13.91
CA CYS A 67 -0.44 -12.50 13.45
C CYS A 67 -1.52 -13.08 12.54
N THR A 68 -1.14 -13.35 11.31
CA THR A 68 -1.96 -14.01 10.30
C THR A 68 -1.12 -15.05 9.55
N SER A 69 -1.70 -15.71 8.55
CA SER A 69 -1.01 -16.60 7.63
C SER A 69 -1.77 -16.63 6.31
N PRO A 70 -1.10 -16.83 5.17
CA PRO A 70 -1.79 -17.06 3.90
C PRO A 70 -2.70 -18.29 3.99
N CYS A 71 -3.86 -18.22 3.35
CA CYS A 71 -4.81 -19.32 3.27
C CYS A 71 -5.52 -19.34 1.93
N THR A 72 -6.06 -20.50 1.58
CA THR A 72 -6.95 -20.69 0.42
C THR A 72 -8.35 -21.15 0.84
N GLN A 73 -8.48 -21.64 2.08
CA GLN A 73 -9.69 -22.14 2.69
C GLN A 73 -9.58 -22.07 4.23
N ASP A 74 -10.72 -22.13 4.92
CA ASP A 74 -10.76 -22.02 6.40
C ASP A 74 -9.93 -23.09 7.13
N ALA A 75 -9.83 -24.28 6.55
CA ALA A 75 -9.08 -25.39 7.14
C ALA A 75 -7.58 -25.06 7.32
N ASP A 76 -7.06 -24.11 6.54
CA ASP A 76 -5.65 -23.69 6.57
C ASP A 76 -5.35 -22.84 7.82
N CYS A 77 -6.37 -22.25 8.46
CA CYS A 77 -6.23 -21.28 9.55
C CYS A 77 -6.29 -21.88 10.95
N GLY A 78 -6.63 -23.16 11.07
CA GLY A 78 -6.81 -23.82 12.35
C GLY A 78 -8.08 -23.39 13.10
N ALA A 79 -8.25 -23.92 14.32
CA ALA A 79 -9.46 -23.69 15.10
C ALA A 79 -9.55 -22.24 15.62
N GLY A 80 -10.73 -21.62 15.50
CA GLY A 80 -10.98 -20.26 15.98
C GLY A 80 -10.55 -19.15 15.02
N ALA A 81 -10.14 -19.49 13.81
CA ALA A 81 -9.87 -18.57 12.71
C ALA A 81 -10.59 -19.05 11.44
N HIS A 82 -10.60 -18.20 10.41
CA HIS A 82 -11.12 -18.53 9.09
C HIS A 82 -10.31 -17.79 8.02
N CYS A 83 -10.46 -18.22 6.77
CA CYS A 83 -9.77 -17.57 5.65
C CYS A 83 -10.59 -16.40 5.14
N GLY A 84 -10.07 -15.18 5.27
CA GLY A 84 -10.74 -13.94 4.89
C GLY A 84 -9.87 -13.04 3.99
N SER A 85 -10.41 -11.90 3.57
CA SER A 85 -9.74 -10.91 2.71
C SER A 85 -9.11 -11.54 1.46
N THR A 86 -9.87 -12.40 0.78
CA THR A 86 -9.34 -13.18 -0.33
C THR A 86 -9.23 -12.33 -1.60
N VAL A 87 -8.06 -12.35 -2.24
CA VAL A 87 -7.85 -11.83 -3.58
C VAL A 87 -7.82 -12.99 -4.57
N THR A 88 -8.50 -12.81 -5.71
CA THR A 88 -8.49 -13.78 -6.81
C THR A 88 -7.51 -13.31 -7.88
N TYR A 89 -6.48 -14.11 -8.15
CA TYR A 89 -5.50 -13.83 -9.20
C TYR A 89 -5.72 -14.77 -10.39
N GLN A 90 -5.66 -14.23 -11.60
CA GLN A 90 -5.64 -15.04 -12.82
C GLN A 90 -4.20 -15.51 -13.09
N ASN A 91 -3.98 -16.81 -13.05
CA ASN A 91 -2.73 -17.46 -13.41
C ASN A 91 -2.50 -17.34 -14.93
N PRO A 92 -1.23 -17.42 -15.41
CA PRO A 92 -0.90 -17.33 -16.84
C PRO A 92 -1.56 -18.41 -17.71
N ASP A 93 -1.92 -19.55 -17.13
CA ASP A 93 -2.63 -20.64 -17.81
C ASP A 93 -4.16 -20.39 -17.91
N GLY A 94 -4.62 -19.24 -17.43
CA GLY A 94 -6.03 -18.84 -17.41
C GLY A 94 -6.83 -19.36 -16.22
N THR A 95 -6.24 -20.18 -15.33
CA THR A 95 -6.88 -20.58 -14.08
C THR A 95 -6.88 -19.44 -13.08
N THR A 96 -7.68 -19.54 -12.02
CA THR A 96 -7.69 -18.54 -10.93
C THR A 96 -7.25 -19.17 -9.62
N THR A 97 -6.43 -18.45 -8.86
CA THR A 97 -6.05 -18.81 -7.50
C THR A 97 -6.66 -17.80 -6.54
N GLN A 98 -7.40 -18.29 -5.54
CA GLN A 98 -7.85 -17.48 -4.42
C GLN A 98 -6.80 -17.55 -3.31
N LEU A 99 -6.34 -16.40 -2.83
CA LEU A 99 -5.41 -16.28 -1.71
C LEU A 99 -5.98 -15.29 -0.71
N GLY A 100 -6.15 -15.69 0.54
CA GLY A 100 -6.58 -14.85 1.64
C GLY A 100 -5.62 -14.88 2.82
N TRP A 101 -6.08 -14.28 3.91
CA TRP A 101 -5.37 -14.17 5.17
C TRP A 101 -6.20 -14.79 6.29
N CYS A 102 -5.56 -15.54 7.17
CA CYS A 102 -6.23 -16.08 8.35
C CYS A 102 -6.60 -14.98 9.33
N LEU A 103 -7.90 -14.83 9.57
CA LEU A 103 -8.47 -13.86 10.51
C LEU A 103 -9.04 -14.60 11.71
N LYS A 104 -8.79 -14.06 12.91
CA LYS A 104 -9.32 -14.64 14.15
C LYS A 104 -10.83 -14.47 14.18
N SER A 105 -11.58 -15.56 14.17
CA SER A 105 -13.04 -15.56 14.27
C SER A 105 -13.49 -15.07 15.65
N CYS A 106 -14.66 -14.45 15.70
CA CYS A 106 -15.27 -13.97 16.94
C CYS A 106 -16.81 -14.04 16.88
N ALA A 107 -17.47 -13.89 18.04
CA ALA A 107 -18.93 -13.91 18.15
C ALA A 107 -19.43 -12.80 19.08
N GLY A 108 -19.19 -11.54 18.69
CA GLY A 108 -19.52 -10.33 19.46
C GLY A 108 -18.51 -9.92 20.53
N GLY A 109 -17.42 -10.67 20.72
CA GLY A 109 -16.36 -10.38 21.68
C GLY A 109 -15.14 -11.31 21.53
N GLY A 110 -14.19 -11.23 22.46
CA GLY A 110 -12.96 -12.06 22.43
C GLY A 110 -11.81 -11.49 21.58
N CYS A 111 -12.00 -10.28 21.08
CA CYS A 111 -10.95 -9.48 20.46
C CYS A 111 -10.11 -8.77 21.51
N ARG A 112 -8.85 -8.50 21.17
CA ARG A 112 -7.92 -7.78 22.04
C ARG A 112 -8.27 -6.28 22.09
N PRO A 113 -7.75 -5.50 23.06
CA PRO A 113 -7.93 -4.05 23.06
C PRO A 113 -7.53 -3.41 21.73
N GLY A 114 -8.33 -2.45 21.25
CA GLY A 114 -8.18 -1.81 19.92
C GLY A 114 -8.86 -2.55 18.77
N TYR A 115 -9.36 -3.77 19.02
CA TYR A 115 -10.01 -4.62 18.01
C TYR A 115 -11.46 -4.85 18.37
N ALA A 116 -12.32 -4.89 17.35
CA ALA A 116 -13.73 -5.21 17.48
C ALA A 116 -14.05 -6.50 16.73
N CYS A 117 -15.19 -7.09 17.07
CA CYS A 117 -15.72 -8.24 16.37
C CYS A 117 -16.70 -7.77 15.29
N TRP A 118 -16.31 -7.84 14.02
CA TRP A 118 -17.13 -7.38 12.89
C TRP A 118 -16.69 -8.03 11.59
N ASP A 119 -17.52 -7.90 10.55
CA ASP A 119 -17.28 -8.43 9.20
C ASP A 119 -16.43 -7.43 8.41
N TRP A 120 -15.11 -7.54 8.56
CA TRP A 120 -14.13 -6.59 8.00
C TRP A 120 -13.97 -6.79 6.49
N ASP A 121 -14.05 -8.03 6.02
CA ASP A 121 -13.91 -8.35 4.60
C ASP A 121 -15.23 -8.51 3.84
N GLY A 122 -16.37 -8.34 4.52
CA GLY A 122 -17.70 -8.29 3.91
C GLY A 122 -18.25 -9.65 3.47
N GLN A 123 -17.71 -10.75 3.99
CA GLN A 123 -18.11 -12.11 3.61
C GLN A 123 -19.24 -12.71 4.49
N GLY A 124 -19.82 -11.91 5.38
CA GLY A 124 -20.90 -12.32 6.28
C GLY A 124 -20.45 -13.13 7.48
N ARG A 125 -19.14 -13.10 7.80
CA ARG A 125 -18.54 -13.70 9.01
C ARG A 125 -17.93 -12.59 9.84
N THR A 126 -17.75 -12.81 11.14
CA THR A 126 -17.14 -11.81 12.01
C THR A 126 -15.78 -12.25 12.50
N GLU A 127 -14.85 -11.32 12.46
CA GLU A 127 -13.46 -11.48 12.83
C GLU A 127 -13.02 -10.35 13.75
N CYS A 128 -11.94 -10.61 14.47
CA CYS A 128 -11.23 -9.58 15.20
C CYS A 128 -10.39 -8.77 14.22
N ALA A 129 -10.84 -7.56 13.92
CA ALA A 129 -10.14 -6.56 13.13
C ALA A 129 -10.07 -5.23 13.91
N PRO A 130 -9.12 -4.33 13.58
CA PRO A 130 -9.03 -3.02 14.20
C PRO A 130 -10.32 -2.22 14.01
N ARG A 131 -10.54 -1.23 14.86
CA ARG A 131 -11.69 -0.34 14.76
C ARG A 131 -11.33 1.08 15.15
N ALA A 132 -11.80 2.05 14.38
CA ALA A 132 -11.57 3.46 14.59
C ALA A 132 -12.60 4.08 15.55
N ASP A 133 -12.51 3.75 16.83
CA ASP A 133 -13.35 4.32 17.90
C ASP A 133 -12.65 5.45 18.68
N GLY A 134 -11.58 6.01 18.12
CA GLY A 134 -10.83 7.12 18.66
C GLY A 134 -11.48 8.49 18.48
N PRO A 135 -10.84 9.56 18.98
CA PRO A 135 -11.38 10.91 18.92
C PRO A 135 -11.07 11.67 17.61
N GLY A 136 -10.16 11.18 16.77
CA GLY A 136 -9.67 11.89 15.58
C GLY A 136 -10.66 11.84 14.42
N ALA A 137 -11.23 12.99 14.07
CA ALA A 137 -12.06 13.15 12.88
C ALA A 137 -11.25 12.95 11.58
N VAL A 138 -11.94 12.78 10.46
CA VAL A 138 -11.32 12.74 9.12
C VAL A 138 -10.37 13.94 8.94
N GLY A 139 -9.15 13.69 8.47
CA GLY A 139 -8.08 14.69 8.33
C GLY A 139 -7.13 14.85 9.53
N SER A 140 -7.52 14.34 10.70
CA SER A 140 -6.66 14.37 11.89
C SER A 140 -5.40 13.54 11.69
N ALA A 141 -4.29 13.96 12.31
CA ALA A 141 -3.08 13.15 12.39
C ALA A 141 -3.34 11.87 13.18
N CYS A 142 -2.68 10.78 12.78
CA CYS A 142 -2.78 9.51 13.48
C CYS A 142 -1.52 8.67 13.30
N THR A 143 -1.27 7.76 14.23
CA THR A 143 -0.24 6.72 14.12
C THR A 143 -0.84 5.32 14.14
N SER A 144 -2.13 5.20 14.47
CA SER A 144 -2.86 3.94 14.49
C SER A 144 -4.36 4.17 14.30
N ILE A 145 -5.09 3.12 13.89
CA ILE A 145 -6.53 3.18 13.58
C ILE A 145 -7.36 3.63 14.79
N GLU A 146 -6.98 3.26 16.01
CA GLU A 146 -7.70 3.57 17.26
C GLU A 146 -7.66 5.05 17.62
N GLN A 147 -6.87 5.86 16.92
CA GLN A 147 -6.86 7.31 17.09
C GLN A 147 -7.95 7.99 16.26
N CYS A 148 -8.54 7.30 15.29
CA CYS A 148 -9.51 7.84 14.34
C CYS A 148 -10.95 7.53 14.75
N SER A 149 -11.92 8.30 14.26
CA SER A 149 -13.34 8.25 14.66
C SER A 149 -14.26 7.75 13.53
N GLY A 150 -13.83 6.77 12.73
CA GLY A 150 -14.57 6.23 11.58
C GLY A 150 -15.36 4.94 11.85
N GLY A 151 -15.35 4.44 13.08
CA GLY A 151 -15.99 3.19 13.46
C GLY A 151 -15.36 1.99 12.74
N ALA A 152 -16.20 1.10 12.22
CA ALA A 152 -15.76 -0.10 11.50
C ALA A 152 -14.98 0.27 10.22
N SER A 153 -15.49 1.22 9.43
CA SER A 153 -14.85 1.62 8.17
C SER A 153 -13.72 2.64 8.35
N GLY A 154 -13.38 3.02 9.58
CA GLY A 154 -12.33 4.00 9.83
C GLY A 154 -10.94 3.42 9.70
N THR A 155 -10.01 4.23 9.18
CA THR A 155 -8.62 3.84 8.99
C THR A 155 -7.68 4.99 9.35
N CYS A 156 -6.43 4.65 9.65
CA CYS A 156 -5.33 5.60 9.72
C CYS A 156 -4.44 5.35 8.52
N LEU A 157 -4.48 6.25 7.54
CA LEU A 157 -3.59 6.20 6.38
C LEU A 157 -2.22 6.68 6.83
N VAL A 158 -1.18 5.86 6.72
CA VAL A 158 0.15 6.14 7.31
C VAL A 158 1.18 6.59 6.26
N ASP A 159 2.38 7.00 6.71
CA ASP A 159 3.51 7.35 5.84
C ASP A 159 3.87 6.25 4.83
N GLY A 160 3.65 4.97 5.19
CA GLY A 160 3.75 3.82 4.29
C GLY A 160 2.93 3.98 3.01
N GLN A 161 1.78 4.66 3.12
CA GLN A 161 0.78 4.89 2.08
C GLN A 161 0.83 6.32 1.53
N SER A 162 1.94 7.04 1.73
CA SER A 162 2.14 8.44 1.31
C SER A 162 1.30 9.48 2.05
N PHE A 163 0.84 9.19 3.28
CA PHE A 163 0.15 10.16 4.15
C PHE A 163 1.07 10.59 5.30
N PRO A 164 1.85 11.67 5.14
CA PRO A 164 2.83 12.11 6.13
C PRO A 164 2.19 12.45 7.47
N GLY A 165 2.75 11.95 8.58
CA GLY A 165 2.21 12.14 9.93
C GLY A 165 0.88 11.43 10.18
N GLY A 166 0.50 10.53 9.26
CA GLY A 166 -0.76 9.82 9.18
C GLY A 166 -2.00 10.69 9.00
N TYR A 167 -3.10 10.07 8.61
CA TYR A 167 -4.34 10.73 8.26
C TYR A 167 -5.55 9.85 8.59
N CYS A 168 -6.39 10.32 9.51
CA CYS A 168 -7.65 9.66 9.81
C CYS A 168 -8.60 9.75 8.63
N SER A 169 -9.15 8.62 8.22
CA SER A 169 -10.12 8.50 7.15
C SER A 169 -11.22 7.50 7.53
N ALA A 170 -12.26 7.41 6.70
CA ALA A 170 -13.35 6.44 6.85
C ALA A 170 -13.86 6.01 5.48
N GLY A 171 -14.36 4.78 5.34
CA GLY A 171 -15.03 4.33 4.12
C GLY A 171 -16.30 5.15 3.84
N CYS A 172 -16.58 5.37 2.55
CA CYS A 172 -17.68 6.25 2.12
C CYS A 172 -19.02 5.57 1.87
N ASP A 173 -19.16 4.25 2.10
CA ASP A 173 -20.39 3.52 1.72
C ASP A 173 -21.66 4.10 2.37
N ALA A 174 -21.51 4.68 3.57
CA ALA A 174 -22.58 5.35 4.31
C ALA A 174 -22.59 6.88 4.13
N GLY A 175 -21.75 7.41 3.24
CA GLY A 175 -21.44 8.83 3.08
C GLY A 175 -20.33 9.31 4.03
N CYS A 176 -19.78 10.49 3.71
CA CYS A 176 -18.74 11.11 4.52
C CYS A 176 -19.31 12.02 5.62
N PRO A 177 -18.58 12.17 6.75
CA PRO A 177 -18.95 13.14 7.78
C PRO A 177 -18.91 14.58 7.22
N PRO A 178 -19.50 15.56 7.93
CA PRO A 178 -19.40 16.97 7.56
C PRO A 178 -17.95 17.42 7.35
N ASP A 179 -17.73 18.37 6.44
CA ASP A 179 -16.42 18.88 6.05
C ASP A 179 -15.47 17.79 5.50
N SER A 180 -16.03 16.72 4.97
CA SER A 180 -15.33 15.68 4.23
C SER A 180 -16.12 15.32 2.98
N HIS A 181 -15.41 14.80 1.99
CA HIS A 181 -15.97 14.32 0.73
C HIS A 181 -15.28 12.99 0.41
N CYS A 182 -15.89 12.24 -0.51
CA CYS A 182 -15.43 10.90 -0.84
C CYS A 182 -14.60 10.93 -2.11
N ILE A 183 -13.44 10.27 -2.09
CA ILE A 183 -12.62 10.04 -3.28
C ILE A 183 -12.21 8.58 -3.36
N ASP A 184 -11.80 8.16 -4.55
CA ASP A 184 -11.16 6.86 -4.75
C ASP A 184 -9.65 6.95 -4.45
N VAL A 185 -9.19 6.18 -3.47
CA VAL A 185 -7.78 6.01 -3.16
C VAL A 185 -7.45 4.54 -3.34
N TYR A 186 -6.71 4.23 -4.41
CA TYR A 186 -6.27 2.86 -4.70
C TYR A 186 -7.42 1.86 -4.89
N GLY A 187 -8.55 2.31 -5.46
CA GLY A 187 -9.75 1.49 -5.64
C GLY A 187 -10.62 1.38 -4.39
N GLU A 188 -10.26 2.07 -3.30
CA GLU A 188 -11.07 2.17 -2.09
C GLU A 188 -11.67 3.58 -1.97
N ALA A 189 -13.00 3.63 -1.81
CA ALA A 189 -13.70 4.88 -1.59
C ALA A 189 -13.52 5.35 -0.13
N VAL A 190 -12.74 6.40 0.07
CA VAL A 190 -12.39 6.92 1.40
C VAL A 190 -12.74 8.39 1.56
N CYS A 191 -13.12 8.75 2.78
CA CYS A 191 -13.44 10.11 3.17
C CYS A 191 -12.17 10.87 3.49
N VAL A 192 -12.01 12.01 2.84
CA VAL A 192 -10.93 12.96 3.08
C VAL A 192 -11.54 14.33 3.40
N GLN A 193 -10.83 15.08 4.23
CA GLN A 193 -11.22 16.41 4.68
C GLN A 193 -11.31 17.36 3.48
N SER A 194 -12.44 18.06 3.38
CA SER A 194 -12.62 19.15 2.41
C SER A 194 -11.84 20.39 2.85
N CYS A 195 -11.41 21.21 1.90
CA CYS A 195 -10.71 22.47 2.21
C CYS A 195 -11.60 23.61 2.74
N THR A 196 -12.75 23.29 3.36
CA THR A 196 -13.54 24.29 4.09
C THR A 196 -12.81 24.82 5.33
N THR A 197 -11.81 24.05 5.78
CA THR A 197 -10.87 24.39 6.84
C THR A 197 -9.43 24.28 6.32
N PRO A 198 -8.47 25.04 6.89
CA PRO A 198 -7.08 24.92 6.47
C PRO A 198 -6.55 23.50 6.61
N CYS A 199 -5.87 23.02 5.58
CA CYS A 199 -5.19 21.73 5.62
C CYS A 199 -3.97 21.78 6.54
N ARG A 200 -3.42 20.61 6.87
CA ARG A 200 -2.17 20.46 7.63
C ARG A 200 -0.94 20.83 6.76
N GLU A 201 -0.88 22.07 6.28
CA GLU A 201 0.17 22.56 5.36
C GLU A 201 1.58 22.40 5.93
N ALA A 202 1.74 22.62 7.24
CA ALA A 202 3.02 22.42 7.94
C ALA A 202 3.51 20.96 7.92
N GLU A 203 2.61 20.02 7.62
CA GLU A 203 2.88 18.58 7.55
C GLU A 203 2.89 18.07 6.10
N GLY A 204 2.75 18.96 5.10
CA GLY A 204 2.79 18.62 3.68
C GLY A 204 1.44 18.31 3.06
N TYR A 205 0.33 18.80 3.64
CA TYR A 205 -1.01 18.69 3.03
C TYR A 205 -1.39 19.99 2.34
N VAL A 206 -1.84 19.91 1.10
CA VAL A 206 -2.33 21.06 0.33
C VAL A 206 -3.79 20.89 -0.02
N CYS A 207 -4.42 22.00 -0.37
CA CYS A 207 -5.76 21.99 -0.91
C CYS A 207 -5.73 21.77 -2.43
N THR A 208 -6.31 20.67 -2.92
CA THR A 208 -6.34 20.35 -4.36
C THR A 208 -7.59 19.59 -4.73
N ASP A 209 -8.04 19.69 -5.97
CA ASP A 209 -9.08 18.85 -6.58
C ASP A 209 -8.39 17.62 -7.21
N ARG A 210 -8.18 16.57 -6.41
CA ARG A 210 -7.37 15.39 -6.75
C ARG A 210 -8.10 14.47 -7.71
N ASP A 211 -9.41 14.32 -7.57
CA ASP A 211 -10.23 13.43 -8.40
C ASP A 211 -11.00 14.15 -9.52
N LEU A 212 -10.84 15.48 -9.62
CA LEU A 212 -11.41 16.35 -10.66
C LEU A 212 -12.94 16.41 -10.61
N ASP A 213 -13.52 16.29 -9.42
CA ASP A 213 -14.97 16.41 -9.19
C ASP A 213 -15.43 17.88 -8.99
N GLY A 214 -14.47 18.82 -8.91
CA GLY A 214 -14.70 20.25 -8.70
C GLY A 214 -14.79 20.66 -7.23
N GLN A 215 -14.62 19.72 -6.29
CA GLN A 215 -14.36 19.98 -4.89
C GLN A 215 -12.85 19.97 -4.65
N THR A 216 -12.44 20.37 -3.46
CA THR A 216 -11.03 20.39 -3.11
C THR A 216 -10.81 19.75 -1.76
N GLU A 217 -9.73 19.00 -1.68
CA GLU A 217 -9.36 18.07 -0.64
C GLU A 217 -8.06 18.45 0.04
N CYS A 218 -7.99 18.17 1.34
CA CYS A 218 -6.73 18.14 2.04
C CYS A 218 -5.99 16.84 1.70
N TRP A 219 -5.04 16.96 0.78
CA TRP A 219 -4.29 15.84 0.21
C TRP A 219 -2.77 15.99 0.45
N PRO A 220 -2.04 14.90 0.69
CA PRO A 220 -0.58 14.94 0.73
C PRO A 220 0.02 15.50 -0.56
N SER A 221 1.05 16.34 -0.44
CA SER A 221 1.75 16.94 -1.58
C SER A 221 3.27 16.93 -1.40
N ALA A 222 3.97 16.90 -2.52
CA ALA A 222 5.42 17.00 -2.61
C ALA A 222 5.86 18.46 -2.48
N THR A 223 5.94 18.93 -1.23
CA THR A 223 6.29 20.31 -0.85
C THR A 223 7.79 20.53 -0.62
N GLY A 224 8.61 19.48 -0.80
CA GLY A 224 10.04 19.50 -0.59
C GLY A 224 10.82 20.12 -1.75
N ALA A 225 12.14 20.02 -1.67
CA ALA A 225 13.05 20.58 -2.67
C ALA A 225 13.62 19.52 -3.65
N GLY A 226 13.48 18.23 -3.34
CA GLY A 226 14.02 17.13 -4.12
C GLY A 226 13.48 17.13 -5.54
N GLN A 227 14.37 17.22 -6.52
CA GLN A 227 14.05 17.12 -7.94
C GLN A 227 13.90 15.65 -8.35
N PRO A 228 13.31 15.35 -9.51
CA PRO A 228 13.21 13.96 -9.96
C PRO A 228 14.58 13.27 -10.02
N GLY A 229 14.68 12.09 -9.40
CA GLY A 229 15.92 11.33 -9.21
C GLY A 229 16.76 11.74 -8.00
N ASP A 230 16.33 12.69 -7.17
CA ASP A 230 16.91 12.88 -5.84
C ASP A 230 16.40 11.79 -4.88
N PRO A 231 17.23 11.34 -3.90
CA PRO A 231 16.79 10.40 -2.88
C PRO A 231 15.75 11.04 -1.97
N CYS A 232 14.74 10.26 -1.58
CA CYS A 232 13.70 10.68 -0.65
C CYS A 232 13.38 9.58 0.36
N GLN A 233 12.96 9.98 1.55
CA GLN A 233 12.42 9.07 2.57
C GLN A 233 10.88 9.14 2.62
N ARG A 234 10.33 10.30 2.24
CA ARG A 234 8.89 10.58 2.26
C ARG A 234 8.51 11.57 1.16
N LEU A 235 7.21 11.66 0.87
CA LEU A 235 6.65 12.56 -0.13
C LEU A 235 7.12 14.01 0.04
N ALA A 236 7.14 14.50 1.28
CA ALA A 236 7.52 15.87 1.61
C ALA A 236 9.00 16.20 1.36
N ASP A 237 9.84 15.24 1.00
CA ASP A 237 11.23 15.50 0.59
C ASP A 237 11.30 15.92 -0.90
N CYS A 238 10.29 15.55 -1.68
CA CYS A 238 10.20 15.79 -3.11
C CYS A 238 9.48 17.08 -3.46
N SER A 239 9.83 17.65 -4.60
CA SER A 239 9.10 18.73 -5.26
C SER A 239 8.07 18.16 -6.25
N GLY A 240 7.24 19.04 -6.82
CA GLY A 240 6.22 18.66 -7.79
C GLY A 240 4.78 18.84 -7.32
N ASP A 241 4.59 19.36 -6.11
CA ASP A 241 3.28 19.62 -5.52
C ASP A 241 2.41 18.34 -5.53
N THR A 242 1.16 18.41 -5.99
CA THR A 242 0.23 17.27 -6.07
C THR A 242 0.62 16.21 -7.10
N PHE A 243 1.63 16.48 -7.93
CA PHE A 243 2.16 15.56 -8.94
C PHE A 243 3.47 14.91 -8.50
N GLY A 244 4.10 15.41 -7.44
CA GLY A 244 5.33 14.81 -6.95
C GLY A 244 5.06 13.52 -6.18
N TYR A 245 6.01 12.61 -6.19
CA TYR A 245 5.93 11.33 -5.50
C TYR A 245 7.30 10.91 -4.99
N CYS A 246 7.34 10.24 -3.82
CA CYS A 246 8.52 9.55 -3.35
C CYS A 246 8.36 8.05 -3.57
N ARG A 247 8.92 7.53 -4.67
CA ARG A 247 8.81 6.11 -5.02
C ARG A 247 9.79 5.29 -4.23
N ARG A 248 9.30 4.55 -3.24
CA ARG A 248 10.06 3.53 -2.51
C ARG A 248 9.83 2.16 -3.11
N GLN A 249 10.87 1.34 -3.12
CA GLN A 249 10.74 -0.07 -3.45
C GLN A 249 10.19 -0.81 -2.22
N LEU A 250 9.02 -1.44 -2.37
CA LEU A 250 8.35 -2.13 -1.24
C LEU A 250 9.17 -3.32 -0.69
N ASP A 251 10.04 -3.90 -1.50
CA ASP A 251 10.80 -5.12 -1.17
C ASP A 251 12.29 -4.88 -0.84
N ASN A 252 12.76 -3.63 -0.85
CA ASN A 252 14.16 -3.32 -0.55
C ASN A 252 14.28 -2.60 0.81
N PRO A 253 14.76 -3.30 1.85
CA PRO A 253 14.92 -2.73 3.20
C PRO A 253 16.05 -1.69 3.30
N TYR A 254 16.63 -1.24 2.18
CA TYR A 254 17.64 -0.19 2.11
C TYR A 254 17.07 1.15 1.54
N ASP A 255 15.98 1.61 2.14
CA ASP A 255 15.74 2.96 2.76
C ASP A 255 15.90 4.29 2.00
N SER A 256 16.03 4.33 0.67
CA SER A 256 15.78 5.59 -0.07
C SER A 256 14.95 5.37 -1.33
N GLY A 257 13.80 6.03 -1.39
CA GLY A 257 13.04 6.17 -2.63
C GLY A 257 13.63 7.23 -3.55
N LEU A 258 13.05 7.39 -4.74
CA LEU A 258 13.35 8.51 -5.63
C LEU A 258 12.17 9.46 -5.75
N CYS A 259 12.50 10.74 -5.78
CA CYS A 259 11.56 11.75 -6.20
C CYS A 259 11.20 11.57 -7.68
N MET A 260 9.91 11.67 -7.97
CA MET A 260 9.34 11.59 -9.31
C MET A 260 8.24 12.64 -9.42
N ILE A 261 7.93 13.07 -10.65
CA ILE A 261 6.81 13.98 -10.92
C ILE A 261 5.95 13.37 -12.02
N GLU A 262 4.65 13.28 -11.80
CA GLU A 262 3.70 12.82 -12.81
C GLU A 262 3.51 13.87 -13.91
N CYS A 263 3.75 13.46 -15.16
CA CYS A 263 3.72 14.32 -16.34
C CYS A 263 2.81 13.78 -17.45
N THR A 264 1.91 12.83 -17.13
CA THR A 264 0.94 12.21 -18.04
C THR A 264 0.20 13.23 -18.90
N ASP A 265 -0.34 14.27 -18.29
CA ASP A 265 -1.13 15.29 -19.00
C ASP A 265 -0.32 16.47 -19.51
N ASP A 266 0.90 16.65 -19.01
CA ASP A 266 1.75 17.79 -19.32
C ASP A 266 3.24 17.46 -19.18
N PRO A 267 3.94 17.13 -20.29
CA PRO A 267 5.37 16.85 -20.27
C PRO A 267 6.22 18.08 -19.93
N THR A 268 5.65 19.30 -19.96
CA THR A 268 6.38 20.52 -19.59
C THR A 268 6.56 20.67 -18.08
N ARG A 269 5.89 19.82 -17.27
CA ARG A 269 6.13 19.72 -15.82
C ARG A 269 7.53 19.25 -15.47
N CYS A 270 8.21 18.55 -16.39
CA CYS A 270 9.52 17.99 -16.11
C CYS A 270 10.60 19.07 -16.04
N PRO A 271 11.34 19.19 -14.92
CA PRO A 271 12.41 20.17 -14.78
C PRO A 271 13.60 19.84 -15.71
N PRO A 272 14.48 20.82 -16.00
CA PRO A 272 15.68 20.59 -16.80
C PRO A 272 16.53 19.43 -16.26
N GLY A 273 17.03 18.58 -17.15
CA GLY A 273 17.80 17.38 -16.78
C GLY A 273 16.94 16.14 -16.55
N THR A 274 15.63 16.25 -16.73
CA THR A 274 14.69 15.12 -16.67
C THR A 274 13.92 14.98 -17.98
N ALA A 275 13.29 13.82 -18.20
CA ALA A 275 12.38 13.60 -19.32
C ALA A 275 11.10 12.91 -18.85
N CYS A 276 9.97 13.29 -19.47
CA CYS A 276 8.70 12.62 -19.27
C CYS A 276 8.71 11.29 -20.03
N LEU A 277 8.79 10.18 -19.31
CA LEU A 277 8.88 8.84 -19.87
C LEU A 277 7.74 7.96 -19.35
N PRO A 278 7.17 7.08 -20.21
CA PRO A 278 6.18 6.14 -19.75
C PRO A 278 6.87 5.11 -18.86
N ILE A 279 6.21 4.73 -17.78
CA ILE A 279 6.62 3.62 -16.95
C ILE A 279 5.53 2.58 -17.08
N GLU A 280 5.89 1.37 -17.52
CA GLU A 280 4.99 0.22 -17.45
C GLU A 280 4.83 -0.12 -15.98
N GLU A 281 3.85 0.49 -15.32
CA GLU A 281 3.44 0.06 -14.01
C GLU A 281 2.58 -1.19 -14.14
N PRO A 282 2.76 -2.19 -13.26
CA PRO A 282 1.74 -3.22 -13.13
C PRO A 282 0.39 -2.53 -12.89
N PRO A 283 -0.73 -3.09 -13.40
CA PRO A 283 -2.03 -2.42 -13.52
C PRO A 283 -2.75 -2.12 -12.19
N ILE A 284 -2.03 -1.90 -11.10
CA ILE A 284 -2.53 -1.67 -9.74
C ILE A 284 -3.47 -0.45 -9.70
N PHE A 285 -3.29 0.54 -10.58
CA PHE A 285 -4.11 1.78 -10.63
C PHE A 285 -5.04 1.88 -11.85
N GLY A 286 -5.38 0.74 -12.47
CA GLY A 286 -6.11 0.73 -13.74
C GLY A 286 -5.19 0.96 -14.93
N THR A 287 -5.66 0.65 -16.13
CA THR A 287 -4.84 0.54 -17.35
C THR A 287 -4.43 1.89 -17.97
N ARG A 288 -4.23 2.94 -17.17
CA ARG A 288 -3.73 4.21 -17.72
C ARG A 288 -2.21 4.14 -17.80
N GLU A 289 -1.67 4.39 -18.99
CA GLU A 289 -0.24 4.68 -19.15
C GLU A 289 0.07 5.94 -18.34
N ALA A 290 0.76 5.78 -17.20
CA ALA A 290 1.27 6.89 -16.42
C ALA A 290 2.65 7.29 -16.94
N TRP A 291 2.89 8.60 -17.05
CA TRP A 291 4.18 9.13 -17.46
C TRP A 291 4.80 9.92 -16.33
N TRP A 292 6.11 9.77 -16.17
CA TRP A 292 6.84 10.32 -15.04
C TRP A 292 8.12 11.01 -15.49
N CYS A 293 8.46 12.11 -14.83
CA CYS A 293 9.73 12.78 -14.99
C CYS A 293 10.83 11.94 -14.37
N LEU A 294 11.74 11.41 -15.21
CA LEU A 294 12.89 10.63 -14.78
C LEU A 294 14.18 11.39 -15.05
N LYS A 295 15.14 11.28 -14.13
CA LYS A 295 16.48 11.87 -14.26
C LYS A 295 17.22 11.23 -15.42
N LEU A 296 17.67 12.06 -16.37
CA LEU A 296 18.50 11.60 -17.48
C LEU A 296 19.91 11.25 -16.97
N CYS A 297 20.51 10.23 -17.57
CA CYS A 297 21.86 9.77 -17.23
C CYS A 297 22.66 9.37 -18.47
N GLN A 298 23.98 9.36 -18.36
CA GLN A 298 24.91 8.85 -19.39
C GLN A 298 25.63 7.57 -18.94
N SER A 299 25.69 7.32 -17.63
CA SER A 299 26.30 6.14 -17.01
C SER A 299 25.69 5.88 -15.64
N ASP A 300 25.88 4.65 -15.12
CA ASP A 300 25.36 4.24 -13.81
C ASP A 300 25.84 5.13 -12.65
N ASP A 301 27.07 5.66 -12.72
CA ASP A 301 27.64 6.56 -11.70
C ASP A 301 26.86 7.89 -11.55
N GLU A 302 26.00 8.26 -12.50
CA GLU A 302 25.15 9.46 -12.42
C GLU A 302 23.84 9.19 -11.68
N CYS A 303 23.53 7.92 -11.44
CA CYS A 303 22.34 7.47 -10.75
C CYS A 303 22.58 7.35 -9.24
N PRO A 304 21.62 7.78 -8.41
CA PRO A 304 21.74 7.67 -6.96
C PRO A 304 21.69 6.21 -6.52
N GLY A 305 22.42 5.86 -5.46
CA GLY A 305 22.29 4.55 -4.81
C GLY A 305 22.63 3.36 -5.71
N ASP A 306 21.68 2.45 -5.86
CA ASP A 306 21.73 1.21 -6.64
C ASP A 306 20.95 1.29 -7.97
N TYR A 307 20.51 2.48 -8.36
CA TYR A 307 19.84 2.71 -9.64
C TYR A 307 20.84 2.64 -10.79
N VAL A 308 20.39 2.14 -11.94
CA VAL A 308 21.21 1.98 -13.15
C VAL A 308 20.70 2.86 -14.28
N CYS A 309 21.58 3.18 -15.21
CA CYS A 309 21.26 4.01 -16.35
C CYS A 309 20.65 3.16 -17.47
N ILE A 310 19.32 3.12 -17.56
CA ILE A 310 18.61 2.26 -18.52
C ILE A 310 18.23 3.07 -19.76
N GLY A 311 18.58 2.54 -20.94
CA GLY A 311 18.15 3.08 -22.22
C GLY A 311 16.73 2.63 -22.58
N SER A 312 15.82 3.60 -22.73
CA SER A 312 14.51 3.40 -23.32
C SER A 312 14.49 3.94 -24.76
N ARG A 313 13.90 3.16 -25.67
CA ARG A 313 13.63 3.62 -27.05
C ARG A 313 12.27 4.28 -27.11
N VAL A 314 12.22 5.57 -26.82
CA VAL A 314 11.05 6.40 -27.12
C VAL A 314 11.27 7.04 -28.48
N TRP A 315 10.68 6.42 -29.52
CA TRP A 315 10.85 6.88 -30.91
C TRP A 315 10.61 8.40 -31.03
N PRO A 316 11.53 9.17 -31.64
CA PRO A 316 12.70 8.77 -32.44
C PRO A 316 14.06 8.80 -31.71
N ARG A 317 14.12 8.84 -30.36
CA ARG A 317 15.38 9.00 -29.61
C ARG A 317 15.62 7.84 -28.63
N GLU A 318 16.88 7.42 -28.52
CA GLU A 318 17.33 6.63 -27.37
C GLU A 318 17.51 7.63 -26.22
N ILE A 319 16.74 7.43 -25.14
CA ILE A 319 16.80 8.23 -23.92
C ILE A 319 17.24 7.29 -22.81
N THR A 320 18.31 7.67 -22.11
CA THR A 320 18.81 6.95 -20.94
C THR A 320 18.41 7.69 -19.66
N ALA A 321 17.80 6.98 -18.73
CA ALA A 321 17.34 7.54 -17.47
C ALA A 321 17.67 6.60 -16.29
N CYS A 322 17.84 7.18 -15.10
CA CYS A 322 18.06 6.42 -13.89
C CYS A 322 16.79 5.66 -13.53
N TRP A 323 16.89 4.33 -13.52
CA TRP A 323 15.81 3.41 -13.24
C TRP A 323 16.36 2.17 -12.54
N GLN A 324 15.50 1.44 -11.85
CA GLN A 324 15.85 0.17 -11.21
C GLN A 324 15.01 -0.96 -11.78
#